data_AF-A0A9D1J6V9-F1
#
_entry.id   AF-A0A9D1J6V9-F1
#
_cell.length_a   1.000
_cell.length_b   1.000
_cell.length_c   1.000
_cell.angle_alpha   90.00
_cell.angle_beta   90.00
_cell.angle_gamma   90.00
#
_symmetry.space_group_name_H-M   'P 1'
#
loop_
_entity.id
_entity.type
_entity.pdbx_description
1 polymer ?
#
loop_
_entity_poly.entity_id
_entity_poly.type
_entity_poly.pdbx_seq_one_letter_code
_entity_poly.pdbx_strand_id
1 'polypeptide(L)'
;MADGTAYSPADKAGKTGGTSGQQLRTLAEIREAIAENDGLRLDPDTTDEERRALEEAALALRAVERELVEATSDTLMDRLEAASEPIEDLARDIRARVTSMNAPAKFLGHLKKAASLLTRFLTEAGRW
;
A
#
# COMPACT_ATOMS: atom_id res chain seq x y z
N MET A 1 -17.86 25.26 20.14
CA MET A 1 -17.04 25.38 18.92
C MET A 1 -16.27 24.08 18.79
N ALA A 2 -16.62 23.24 17.82
CA ALA A 2 -15.94 21.96 17.60
C ALA A 2 -14.72 22.23 16.74
N ASP A 3 -13.54 22.08 17.33
CA ASP A 3 -12.26 22.19 16.65
C ASP A 3 -12.11 20.98 15.72
N GLY A 4 -12.45 21.20 14.45
CA GLY A 4 -12.28 20.23 13.38
C GLY A 4 -10.83 20.27 12.92
N THR A 5 -9.95 19.65 13.70
CA THR A 5 -8.56 19.40 13.27
C THR A 5 -8.61 18.35 12.15
N ALA A 6 -8.75 18.85 10.93
CA ALA A 6 -8.56 18.08 9.72
C ALA A 6 -7.16 17.48 9.72
N TYR A 7 -7.10 16.17 9.64
CA TYR A 7 -5.89 15.41 9.34
C TYR A 7 -5.22 16.02 8.09
N SER A 8 -4.04 16.60 8.25
CA SER A 8 -3.23 17.13 7.15
C SER A 8 -2.15 16.12 6.82
N PRO A 9 -2.26 15.37 5.70
CA PRO A 9 -1.31 14.32 5.34
C PRO A 9 -0.04 14.85 4.65
N ALA A 10 0.15 16.17 4.59
CA ALA A 10 1.06 16.78 3.62
C ALA A 10 2.56 16.65 3.95
N ASP A 11 2.95 16.36 5.20
CA ASP A 11 4.34 16.57 5.62
C ASP A 11 5.26 15.35 5.51
N LYS A 12 4.75 14.18 5.10
CA LYS A 12 5.54 12.92 5.02
C LYS A 12 5.90 12.48 3.60
N ALA A 13 5.38 13.13 2.56
CA ALA A 13 5.54 12.70 1.16
C ALA A 13 6.83 13.18 0.47
N GLY A 14 7.79 13.73 1.20
CA GLY A 14 8.92 14.46 0.63
C GLY A 14 10.26 13.74 0.68
N LYS A 15 10.44 12.58 0.02
CA LYS A 15 11.81 12.20 -0.42
C LYS A 15 11.98 11.10 -1.48
N THR A 16 11.00 10.23 -1.72
CA THR A 16 11.21 9.01 -2.56
C THR A 16 10.70 9.13 -4.00
N GLY A 17 10.15 10.29 -4.39
CA GLY A 17 9.56 10.52 -5.72
C GLY A 17 10.52 10.35 -6.90
N GLY A 18 11.79 10.77 -6.75
CA GLY A 18 12.75 10.86 -7.86
C GLY A 18 13.38 9.53 -8.28
N THR A 19 13.57 8.58 -7.36
CA THR A 19 14.38 7.38 -7.60
C THR A 19 13.68 6.37 -8.51
N SER A 20 12.37 6.14 -8.30
CA SER A 20 11.60 5.13 -9.04
C SER A 20 11.49 5.38 -10.56
N GLY A 21 11.29 6.63 -10.98
CA GLY A 21 11.19 6.97 -12.40
C GLY A 21 12.52 6.82 -13.12
N GLN A 22 13.62 7.07 -12.42
CA GLN A 22 14.97 6.86 -12.94
C GLN A 22 15.31 5.37 -13.01
N GLN A 23 14.98 4.59 -11.98
CA GLN A 23 15.14 3.13 -11.97
C GLN A 23 14.38 2.43 -13.10
N LEU A 24 13.14 2.85 -13.38
CA LEU A 24 12.36 2.31 -14.51
C LEU A 24 12.97 2.65 -15.87
N ARG A 25 13.53 3.86 -16.03
CA ARG A 25 14.24 4.25 -17.26
C ARG A 25 15.51 3.42 -17.43
N THR A 26 16.30 3.25 -16.37
CA THR A 26 17.50 2.41 -16.39
C THR A 26 17.17 0.95 -16.68
N LEU A 27 16.06 0.41 -16.16
CA LEU A 27 15.63 -0.96 -16.49
C LEU A 27 15.26 -1.10 -17.97
N ALA A 28 14.63 -0.08 -18.57
CA ALA A 28 14.32 -0.08 -19.99
C ALA A 28 15.60 -0.06 -20.84
N GLU A 29 16.58 0.77 -20.49
CA GLU A 29 17.89 0.84 -21.14
C GLU A 29 18.65 -0.50 -21.04
N ILE A 30 18.62 -1.16 -19.87
CA ILE A 30 19.22 -2.50 -19.69
C ILE A 30 18.55 -3.54 -20.60
N ARG A 31 17.22 -3.51 -20.72
CA ARG A 31 16.47 -4.45 -21.57
C ARG A 31 16.75 -4.24 -23.05
N GLU A 32 16.92 -2.99 -23.47
CA GLU A 32 17.35 -2.65 -24.82
C GLU A 32 18.77 -3.18 -25.09
N ALA A 33 19.72 -2.92 -24.18
CA ALA A 33 21.08 -3.44 -24.29
C ALA A 33 21.14 -4.98 -24.33
N ILE A 34 20.28 -5.67 -23.58
CA ILE A 34 20.13 -7.13 -23.66
C ILE A 34 19.67 -7.57 -25.05
N ALA A 35 18.65 -6.91 -25.61
CA ALA A 35 18.12 -7.26 -26.93
C ALA A 35 19.17 -7.03 -28.03
N GLU A 36 19.93 -5.94 -27.95
CA GLU A 36 21.05 -5.66 -28.85
C GLU A 36 22.15 -6.72 -28.73
N ASN A 37 22.55 -7.05 -27.50
CA ASN A 37 23.56 -8.08 -27.24
C ASN A 37 23.12 -9.47 -27.76
N ASP A 38 21.88 -9.86 -27.51
CA ASP A 38 21.32 -11.11 -28.03
C ASP A 38 21.27 -11.10 -29.57
N GLY A 39 20.98 -9.94 -30.19
CA GLY A 39 21.04 -9.78 -31.64
C GLY A 39 22.43 -10.03 -32.21
N LEU A 40 23.47 -9.42 -31.62
CA LEU A 40 24.87 -9.59 -32.03
C LEU A 40 25.37 -11.02 -31.79
N ARG A 41 24.93 -11.66 -30.69
CA ARG A 41 25.34 -13.02 -30.34
C ARG A 41 24.80 -14.07 -31.31
N LEU A 42 23.61 -13.81 -31.87
CA LEU A 42 22.95 -14.66 -32.86
C LEU A 42 23.41 -14.39 -34.30
N ASP A 43 24.20 -13.33 -34.52
CA ASP A 43 24.75 -13.01 -35.83
C ASP A 43 25.76 -14.11 -36.27
N PRO A 44 25.56 -14.73 -37.45
CA PRO A 44 26.46 -15.75 -37.98
C PRO A 44 27.86 -15.22 -38.31
N ASP A 45 28.01 -13.91 -38.55
CA ASP A 45 29.29 -13.28 -38.89
C ASP A 45 30.16 -12.96 -37.66
N THR A 46 29.60 -13.08 -36.45
CA THR A 46 30.30 -12.88 -35.18
C THR A 46 31.32 -13.98 -34.94
N THR A 47 32.57 -13.60 -34.65
CA THR A 47 33.64 -14.55 -34.36
C THR A 47 33.43 -15.28 -33.04
N ASP A 48 34.05 -16.44 -32.86
CA ASP A 48 33.93 -17.21 -31.60
C ASP A 48 34.46 -16.44 -30.37
N GLU A 49 35.48 -15.60 -30.55
CA GLU A 49 36.04 -14.75 -29.49
C GLU A 49 35.03 -13.67 -29.08
N GLU A 50 34.44 -12.98 -30.05
CA GLU A 50 33.40 -11.97 -29.82
C GLU A 50 32.14 -12.58 -29.22
N ARG A 51 31.74 -13.78 -29.68
CA ARG A 51 30.59 -14.50 -29.14
C ARG A 51 30.76 -14.80 -27.66
N ARG A 52 31.96 -15.22 -27.22
CA ARG A 52 32.26 -15.43 -25.79
C ARG A 52 32.17 -14.14 -24.99
N ALA A 53 32.73 -13.04 -25.50
CA ALA A 53 32.61 -11.74 -24.85
C ALA A 53 31.15 -11.28 -24.74
N LEU A 54 30.34 -11.53 -25.78
CA LEU A 54 28.91 -11.25 -25.77
C LEU A 54 28.15 -12.13 -24.77
N GLU A 55 28.52 -13.41 -24.61
CA GLU A 55 27.95 -14.30 -23.59
C GLU A 55 28.25 -13.82 -22.17
N GLU A 56 29.47 -13.37 -21.89
CA GLU A 56 29.84 -12.78 -20.60
C GLU A 56 29.05 -11.49 -20.34
N ALA A 57 28.93 -10.62 -21.35
CA ALA A 57 28.13 -9.41 -21.27
C ALA A 57 26.65 -9.72 -21.05
N ALA A 58 26.10 -10.75 -21.70
CA ALA A 58 24.71 -11.18 -21.51
C ALA A 58 24.47 -11.61 -20.04
N LEU A 59 25.38 -12.39 -19.46
CA LEU A 59 25.28 -12.81 -18.06
C LEU A 59 25.32 -11.62 -17.10
N ALA A 60 26.22 -10.66 -17.34
CA ALA A 60 26.33 -9.45 -16.54
C ALA A 60 25.06 -8.59 -16.65
N LEU A 61 24.56 -8.34 -17.86
CA LEU A 61 23.32 -7.57 -18.10
C LEU A 61 22.11 -8.22 -17.43
N ARG A 62 21.99 -9.56 -17.49
CA ARG A 62 20.91 -10.30 -16.81
C ARG A 62 21.04 -10.30 -15.28
N ALA A 63 22.24 -10.18 -14.74
CA ALA A 63 22.44 -9.99 -13.30
C ALA A 63 21.94 -8.60 -12.87
N VAL A 64 22.35 -7.55 -13.59
CA VAL A 64 21.91 -6.17 -13.33
C VAL A 64 20.40 -6.01 -13.53
N GLU A 65 19.80 -6.63 -14.55
CA GLU A 65 18.34 -6.61 -14.75
C GLU A 65 17.61 -7.16 -13.52
N ARG A 66 18.06 -8.31 -12.99
CA ARG A 66 17.44 -8.93 -11.81
C ARG A 66 17.53 -8.05 -10.57
N GLU A 67 18.70 -7.47 -10.31
CA GLU A 67 18.91 -6.56 -9.18
C GLU A 67 18.00 -5.32 -9.28
N LEU A 68 17.88 -4.71 -10.46
CA LEU A 68 17.01 -3.56 -10.68
C LEU A 68 15.53 -3.91 -10.52
N VAL A 69 15.10 -5.10 -10.99
CA VAL A 69 13.73 -5.57 -10.81
C VAL A 69 13.41 -5.78 -9.35
N GLU A 70 14.31 -6.41 -8.59
CA GLU A 70 14.16 -6.64 -7.15
C GLU A 70 14.09 -5.31 -6.38
N ALA A 71 15.05 -4.41 -6.61
CA ALA A 71 15.06 -3.09 -5.98
C ALA A 71 13.81 -2.26 -6.31
N THR A 72 13.32 -2.36 -7.55
CA THR A 72 12.08 -1.67 -7.98
C THR A 72 10.86 -2.29 -7.31
N SER A 73 10.81 -3.62 -7.20
CA SER A 73 9.72 -4.34 -6.52
C SER A 73 9.62 -3.95 -5.05
N ASP A 74 10.74 -3.95 -4.32
CA ASP A 74 10.78 -3.55 -2.91
C ASP A 74 10.32 -2.10 -2.74
N THR A 75 10.81 -1.21 -3.59
CA THR A 75 10.40 0.20 -3.59
C THR A 75 8.89 0.36 -3.86
N LEU A 76 8.30 -0.47 -4.71
CA LEU A 76 6.86 -0.46 -4.99
C LEU A 76 6.05 -1.00 -3.82
N MET A 77 6.54 -2.05 -3.15
CA MET A 77 5.90 -2.61 -1.96
C MET A 77 5.90 -1.62 -0.80
N ASP A 78 7.04 -0.98 -0.52
CA ASP A 78 7.16 0.07 0.50
C ASP A 78 6.16 1.21 0.24
N ARG A 79 6.01 1.61 -1.03
CA ARG A 79 5.06 2.65 -1.43
C ARG A 79 3.61 2.22 -1.29
N LEU A 80 3.29 0.97 -1.62
CA LEU A 80 1.96 0.41 -1.44
C LEU A 80 1.61 0.34 0.05
N GLU A 81 2.54 -0.10 0.89
CA GLU A 81 2.36 -0.14 2.33
C GLU A 81 2.11 1.26 2.88
N ALA A 82 2.97 2.21 2.55
CA ALA A 82 2.82 3.62 2.94
C ALA A 82 1.54 4.28 2.42
N ALA A 83 1.04 3.86 1.24
CA ALA A 83 -0.23 4.35 0.70
C ALA A 83 -1.46 3.67 1.33
N SER A 84 -1.30 2.44 1.83
CA SER A 84 -2.38 1.66 2.45
C SER A 84 -2.64 2.06 3.90
N GLU A 85 -1.61 2.50 4.63
CA GLU A 85 -1.70 2.90 6.04
C GLU A 85 -2.73 4.06 6.27
N PRO A 86 -2.73 5.16 5.50
CA PRO A 86 -3.74 6.21 5.63
C PRO A 86 -5.16 5.74 5.32
N ILE A 87 -5.33 4.76 4.42
CA ILE A 87 -6.63 4.21 4.07
C ILE A 87 -7.17 3.37 5.23
N GLU A 88 -6.32 2.60 5.89
CA GLU A 88 -6.70 1.83 7.07
C GLU A 88 -7.10 2.74 8.23
N ASP A 89 -6.33 3.80 8.48
CA ASP A 89 -6.65 4.79 9.50
C ASP A 89 -7.98 5.50 9.20
N LEU A 90 -8.23 5.89 7.94
CA LEU A 90 -9.51 6.46 7.54
C LEU A 90 -10.67 5.48 7.77
N ALA A 91 -10.48 4.20 7.45
CA ALA A 91 -11.49 3.17 7.70
C ALA A 91 -11.77 2.98 9.19
N ARG A 92 -10.73 3.07 10.04
CA ARG A 92 -10.85 3.02 11.50
C ARG A 92 -11.64 4.21 12.03
N ASP A 93 -11.34 5.40 11.54
CA ASP A 93 -12.04 6.64 11.91
C ASP A 93 -13.51 6.61 11.50
N ILE A 94 -13.82 6.12 10.30
CA ILE A 94 -15.21 5.94 9.85
C ILE A 94 -15.94 4.97 10.78
N ARG A 95 -15.35 3.82 11.13
CA ARG A 95 -15.98 2.88 12.07
C ARG A 95 -16.18 3.50 13.45
N ALA A 96 -15.20 4.23 13.97
CA ALA A 96 -15.31 4.92 15.25
C ALA A 96 -16.44 5.95 15.22
N ARG A 97 -16.56 6.71 14.12
CA ARG A 97 -17.61 7.71 13.92
C ARG A 97 -19.00 7.10 13.78
N VAL A 98 -19.13 6.00 13.04
CA VAL A 98 -20.39 5.24 12.93
C VAL A 98 -20.78 4.64 14.28
N THR A 99 -19.81 4.14 15.05
CA THR A 99 -20.04 3.61 16.39
C THR A 99 -20.52 4.70 17.34
N SER A 100 -19.90 5.88 17.31
CA SER A 100 -20.30 7.02 18.16
C SER A 100 -21.66 7.59 17.77
N MET A 101 -22.02 7.60 16.47
CA MET A 101 -23.37 7.99 16.03
C MET A 101 -24.45 6.98 16.48
N ASN A 102 -24.11 5.71 16.62
CA ASN A 102 -25.05 4.67 17.06
C ASN A 102 -25.12 4.48 18.58
N ALA A 103 -24.16 5.03 19.34
CA ALA A 103 -24.13 4.92 20.80
C ALA A 103 -25.35 5.56 21.50
N PRO A 104 -25.84 6.76 21.11
CA PRO A 104 -27.03 7.36 21.70
C PRO A 104 -28.30 6.53 21.47
N ALA A 105 -28.46 5.96 20.27
CA ALA A 105 -29.61 5.13 19.93
C ALA A 105 -29.63 3.82 20.75
N LYS A 106 -28.46 3.19 20.95
CA LYS A 106 -28.33 2.01 21.83
C LYS A 106 -28.61 2.38 23.30
N PHE A 107 -28.09 3.50 23.78
CA PHE A 107 -28.30 3.97 25.16
C PHE A 107 -29.78 4.23 25.46
N LEU A 108 -30.50 4.90 24.56
CA LEU A 108 -31.96 5.11 24.68
C LEU A 108 -32.74 3.79 24.72
N GLY A 109 -32.33 2.79 23.94
CA GLY A 109 -32.92 1.45 23.98
C GLY A 109 -32.74 0.74 25.32
N HIS A 110 -31.54 0.85 25.92
CA HIS A 110 -31.28 0.31 27.26
C HIS A 110 -32.05 1.04 28.35
N LEU A 111 -32.17 2.37 28.27
CA LEU A 111 -32.94 3.16 29.22
C LEU A 111 -34.43 2.78 29.21
N LYS A 112 -35.00 2.59 28.01
CA LYS A 112 -36.39 2.15 27.85
C LYS A 112 -36.64 0.76 28.45
N LYS A 113 -35.68 -0.17 28.29
CA LYS A 113 -35.75 -1.50 28.92
C LYS A 113 -35.62 -1.43 30.44
N ALA A 114 -34.74 -0.58 30.97
CA ALA A 114 -34.61 -0.38 32.41
C ALA A 114 -35.89 0.22 33.01
N ALA A 115 -36.46 1.23 32.35
CA ALA A 115 -37.72 1.82 32.76
C ALA A 115 -38.89 0.81 32.73
N SER A 116 -38.96 -0.06 31.72
CA SER A 116 -40.03 -1.07 31.65
C SER A 116 -39.89 -2.18 32.69
N LEU A 117 -38.66 -2.52 33.10
CA LEU A 117 -38.42 -3.41 34.22
C LEU A 117 -38.83 -2.74 35.54
N LEU A 118 -38.47 -1.48 35.74
CA LEU A 118 -38.83 -0.72 36.93
C LEU A 118 -40.35 -0.59 37.09
N THR A 119 -41.07 -0.30 36.01
CA THR A 119 -42.54 -0.22 36.07
C THR A 119 -43.17 -1.57 36.35
N ARG A 120 -42.62 -2.69 35.84
CA ARG A 120 -43.07 -4.03 36.20
C ARG A 120 -42.88 -4.30 37.69
N PHE A 121 -41.71 -4.03 38.24
CA PHE A 121 -41.45 -4.17 39.68
C PHE A 121 -42.40 -3.32 40.53
N LEU A 122 -42.64 -2.05 40.15
CA LEU A 122 -43.57 -1.17 40.87
C LEU A 122 -45.02 -1.65 40.78
N THR A 123 -45.44 -2.14 39.62
CA THR A 123 -46.80 -2.66 39.41
C THR A 123 -47.01 -3.96 40.20
N GLU A 124 -45.99 -4.80 40.31
CA GLU A 124 -46.03 -6.06 41.04
C GLU A 124 -45.96 -5.85 42.56
N ALA A 125 -45.18 -4.86 43.03
CA ALA A 125 -45.13 -4.45 44.43
C ALA A 125 -46.39 -3.71 44.91
N GLY A 126 -47.07 -2.95 44.02
CA GLY A 126 -48.36 -2.31 44.33
C GLY A 126 -49.57 -3.24 44.23
N ARG A 127 -49.37 -4.48 43.78
CA ARG A 127 -50.41 -5.53 43.71
C ARG A 127 -50.37 -6.49 44.91
N TRP A 128 -49.46 -6.24 45.88
CA TRP A 128 -49.34 -6.91 47.16
C TRP A 128 -49.82 -6.01 48.29
#